data_AF-A0A497NIW9-F1
#
_entry.id   AF-A0A497NIW9-F1
#
_cell.length_a   1.000
_cell.length_b   1.000
_cell.length_c   1.000
_cell.angle_alpha   90.00
_cell.angle_beta   90.00
_cell.angle_gamma   90.00
#
_symmetry.space_group_name_H-M   'P 1'
#
loop_
_entity.id
_entity.type
_entity.pdbx_description
1 polymer ?
#
loop_
_entity_poly.entity_id
_entity_poly.type
_entity_poly.pdbx_seq_one_letter_code
_entity_poly.pdbx_strand_id
1 'polypeptide(L)'
;MPQICGRRRPAALSMVAVIDLEKCANCGLCYRLCKYEAVKIEDSERRIDIEKCSGCGVCTSSCPSLALTLKYLPHRMVVARVKALLRTTKLKEPFEPRVLIFACDWASRRGVDLSLIRKVPMSSNIRATKLTCMGALDPIFVVDAILAGADGVFAVGCAGEDCNFLGSNLVTEAKAKWIARLLEMAGIEGARFKLILLPLMEARERFVDELSSFTSRLRELGPSPISRPEPDLNVRRRLEAVRKALSIFRLRLLLGCESYLLNTGNVYGEKPKPGELGLLIGDALIAEYERAQILLALKEPKSVRQLAAELGMRPDRVLKHVIALRARRQVELCGVVGTSPLYKAVGEV
;
A
#
# COMPACT_ATOMS: atom_id res chain seq x y z
N MET A 1 -17.68 29.50 -48.24
CA MET A 1 -16.66 29.55 -47.16
C MET A 1 -16.57 28.17 -46.54
N PRO A 2 -15.38 27.55 -46.52
CA PRO A 2 -15.23 26.13 -46.23
C PRO A 2 -15.36 25.84 -44.73
N GLN A 3 -15.99 24.71 -44.43
CA GLN A 3 -16.19 24.16 -43.09
C GLN A 3 -14.83 23.97 -42.39
N ILE A 4 -14.64 24.68 -41.29
CA ILE A 4 -13.50 24.48 -40.39
C ILE A 4 -13.73 23.14 -39.69
N CYS A 5 -13.04 22.12 -40.18
CA CYS A 5 -12.86 20.82 -39.56
C CYS A 5 -12.60 20.99 -38.05
N GLY A 6 -13.57 20.58 -37.24
CA GLY A 6 -13.47 20.60 -35.79
C GLY A 6 -12.27 19.78 -35.35
N ARG A 7 -11.21 20.47 -34.90
CA ARG A 7 -10.04 19.83 -34.29
C ARG A 7 -10.53 18.92 -33.17
N ARG A 8 -10.51 17.60 -33.40
CA ARG A 8 -10.69 16.60 -32.34
C ARG A 8 -9.71 16.97 -31.23
N ARG A 9 -10.23 17.30 -30.04
CA ARG A 9 -9.41 17.36 -28.83
C ARG A 9 -8.63 16.04 -28.76
N PRO A 10 -7.30 16.05 -28.51
CA PRO A 10 -6.59 14.83 -28.19
C PRO A 10 -7.33 14.15 -27.04
N ALA A 11 -7.58 12.84 -27.14
CA ALA A 11 -8.30 12.08 -26.13
C ALA A 11 -7.68 12.34 -24.75
N ALA A 12 -8.34 13.19 -23.95
CA ALA A 12 -7.88 13.58 -22.63
C ALA A 12 -7.69 12.32 -21.79
N LEU A 13 -6.66 12.30 -20.94
CA LEU A 13 -6.38 11.22 -19.98
C LEU A 13 -7.65 10.89 -19.18
N SER A 14 -8.39 9.88 -19.63
CA SER A 14 -9.64 9.47 -19.03
C SER A 14 -9.39 8.99 -17.60
N MET A 15 -10.17 9.47 -16.64
CA MET A 15 -10.07 9.08 -15.23
C MET A 15 -10.64 7.67 -15.00
N VAL A 16 -10.05 6.66 -15.65
CA VAL A 16 -10.56 5.28 -15.66
C VAL A 16 -9.48 4.29 -15.27
N ALA A 17 -9.93 3.17 -14.73
CA ALA A 17 -9.08 2.01 -14.50
C ALA A 17 -8.88 1.24 -15.81
N VAL A 18 -7.72 0.59 -15.94
CA VAL A 18 -7.40 -0.34 -17.03
C VAL A 18 -6.88 -1.64 -16.43
N ILE A 19 -7.10 -2.75 -17.15
CA ILE A 19 -6.73 -4.09 -16.73
C ILE A 19 -5.63 -4.60 -17.67
N ASP A 20 -4.56 -5.10 -17.09
CA ASP A 20 -3.57 -5.96 -17.74
C ASP A 20 -4.08 -7.41 -17.71
N LEU A 21 -4.53 -7.92 -18.85
CA LEU A 21 -5.16 -9.24 -18.95
C LEU A 21 -4.15 -10.37 -18.73
N GLU A 22 -2.88 -10.18 -19.08
CA GLU A 22 -1.83 -11.18 -18.90
C GLU A 22 -1.51 -11.41 -17.41
N LYS A 23 -1.64 -10.35 -16.59
CA LYS A 23 -1.46 -10.45 -15.13
C LYS A 23 -2.75 -10.81 -14.38
N CYS A 24 -3.92 -10.68 -15.00
CA CYS A 24 -5.19 -10.80 -14.30
C CYS A 24 -5.47 -12.26 -13.89
N ALA A 25 -5.52 -12.53 -12.58
CA ALA A 25 -5.89 -13.86 -12.08
C ALA A 25 -7.42 -14.12 -12.06
N ASN A 26 -8.23 -13.25 -12.67
CA ASN A 26 -9.66 -13.47 -12.82
C ASN A 26 -10.42 -13.75 -11.50
N CYS A 27 -9.94 -13.18 -10.38
CA CYS A 27 -10.48 -13.46 -9.03
C CYS A 27 -11.83 -12.77 -8.72
N GLY A 28 -12.25 -11.78 -9.51
CA GLY A 28 -13.53 -11.08 -9.33
C GLY A 28 -13.60 -10.08 -8.15
N LEU A 29 -12.51 -9.85 -7.41
CA LEU A 29 -12.51 -8.91 -6.30
C LEU A 29 -12.85 -7.47 -6.75
N CYS A 30 -12.30 -7.03 -7.88
CA CYS A 30 -12.59 -5.70 -8.43
C CYS A 30 -14.09 -5.51 -8.77
N TYR A 31 -14.76 -6.57 -9.23
CA TYR A 31 -16.20 -6.57 -9.48
C TYR A 31 -16.99 -6.34 -8.20
N ARG A 32 -16.69 -7.10 -7.14
CA ARG A 32 -17.38 -6.99 -5.83
C ARG A 32 -17.15 -5.64 -5.13
N LEU A 33 -15.99 -5.03 -5.34
CA LEU A 33 -15.65 -3.74 -4.74
C LEU A 33 -16.20 -2.53 -5.52
N CYS A 34 -16.60 -2.71 -6.78
CA CYS A 34 -17.01 -1.60 -7.64
C CYS A 34 -18.46 -1.19 -7.38
N LYS A 35 -18.66 -0.14 -6.57
CA LYS A 35 -19.98 0.44 -6.30
C LYS A 35 -20.63 1.15 -7.49
N TYR A 36 -19.86 1.39 -8.55
CA TYR A 36 -20.33 1.97 -9.80
C TYR A 36 -20.71 0.93 -10.85
N GLU A 37 -20.54 -0.37 -10.53
CA GLU A 37 -20.79 -1.48 -11.47
C GLU A 37 -20.04 -1.36 -12.80
N ALA A 38 -18.91 -0.63 -12.77
CA ALA A 38 -18.07 -0.36 -13.93
C ALA A 38 -17.19 -1.55 -14.31
N VAL A 39 -17.11 -2.59 -13.47
CA VAL A 39 -16.41 -3.82 -13.81
C VAL A 39 -17.46 -4.81 -14.33
N LYS A 40 -17.25 -5.35 -15.53
CA LYS A 40 -18.06 -6.41 -16.11
C LYS A 40 -17.27 -7.71 -16.19
N ILE A 41 -18.00 -8.83 -16.15
CA ILE A 41 -17.46 -10.16 -16.35
C ILE A 41 -18.12 -10.69 -17.62
N GLU A 42 -17.34 -10.82 -18.69
CA GLU A 42 -17.76 -11.30 -20.01
C GLU A 42 -16.78 -12.42 -20.40
N ASP A 43 -17.26 -13.60 -20.78
CA ASP A 43 -16.42 -14.75 -21.17
C ASP A 43 -15.32 -15.10 -20.16
N SER A 44 -15.60 -14.95 -18.87
CA SER A 44 -14.63 -15.11 -17.77
C SER A 44 -13.49 -14.08 -17.74
N GLU A 45 -13.51 -13.06 -18.59
CA GLU A 45 -12.60 -11.92 -18.55
C GLU A 45 -13.22 -10.73 -17.81
N ARG A 46 -12.36 -9.86 -17.28
CA ARG A 46 -12.81 -8.63 -16.61
C ARG A 46 -12.62 -7.46 -17.56
N ARG A 47 -13.67 -6.67 -17.75
CA ARG A 47 -13.65 -5.46 -18.56
C ARG A 47 -14.10 -4.26 -17.74
N ILE A 48 -13.54 -3.09 -18.05
CA ILE A 48 -13.94 -1.82 -17.46
C ILE A 48 -14.87 -1.11 -18.44
N ASP A 49 -16.11 -0.93 -18.01
CA ASP A 49 -17.05 0.01 -18.61
C ASP A 49 -16.54 1.44 -18.33
N ILE A 50 -16.03 2.08 -19.38
CA ILE A 50 -15.39 3.40 -19.33
C ILE A 50 -16.41 4.48 -18.95
N GLU A 51 -17.67 4.31 -19.35
CA GLU A 51 -18.74 5.30 -19.11
C GLU A 51 -19.18 5.28 -17.64
N LYS A 52 -19.16 4.12 -17.00
CA LYS A 52 -19.48 3.98 -15.57
C LYS A 52 -18.28 4.21 -14.63
N CYS A 53 -17.06 4.09 -15.14
CA CYS A 53 -15.87 4.15 -14.29
C CYS A 53 -15.63 5.58 -13.76
N SER A 54 -15.74 5.74 -12.44
CA SER A 54 -15.47 7.01 -11.76
C SER A 54 -13.99 7.26 -11.44
N GLY A 55 -13.13 6.26 -11.65
CA GLY A 55 -11.68 6.39 -11.42
C GLY A 55 -11.24 6.43 -9.96
N CYS A 56 -12.06 5.97 -9.01
CA CYS A 56 -11.76 6.06 -7.57
C CYS A 56 -10.53 5.25 -7.11
N GLY A 57 -10.11 4.23 -7.86
CA GLY A 57 -8.91 3.45 -7.58
C GLY A 57 -9.02 2.38 -6.48
N VAL A 58 -10.22 2.10 -5.96
CA VAL A 58 -10.41 0.98 -5.00
C VAL A 58 -9.98 -0.36 -5.62
N CYS A 59 -10.33 -0.58 -6.89
CA CYS A 59 -9.95 -1.81 -7.59
C CYS A 59 -8.44 -1.92 -7.80
N THR A 60 -7.72 -0.80 -7.98
CA THR A 60 -6.27 -0.81 -8.23
C THR A 60 -5.50 -1.11 -6.96
N SER A 61 -5.87 -0.47 -5.85
CA SER A 61 -5.21 -0.66 -4.54
C SER A 61 -5.53 -2.00 -3.89
N SER A 62 -6.64 -2.66 -4.29
CA SER A 62 -7.04 -3.98 -3.78
C SER A 62 -6.73 -5.13 -4.74
N CYS A 63 -6.22 -4.87 -5.95
CA CYS A 63 -5.97 -5.92 -6.94
C CYS A 63 -4.89 -6.88 -6.44
N PRO A 64 -5.19 -8.19 -6.25
CA PRO A 64 -4.22 -9.11 -5.69
C PRO A 64 -3.09 -9.48 -6.66
N SER A 65 -3.36 -9.41 -7.96
CA SER A 65 -2.37 -9.66 -9.01
C SER A 65 -1.65 -8.41 -9.50
N LEU A 66 -1.95 -7.23 -8.93
CA LEU A 66 -1.43 -5.93 -9.40
C LEU A 66 -1.70 -5.67 -10.90
N ALA A 67 -2.76 -6.27 -11.45
CA ALA A 67 -3.16 -6.17 -12.85
C ALA A 67 -3.96 -4.89 -13.18
N LEU A 68 -4.44 -4.18 -12.17
CA LEU A 68 -5.28 -2.99 -12.34
C LEU A 68 -4.50 -1.71 -12.08
N THR A 69 -4.66 -0.71 -12.95
CA THR A 69 -4.06 0.61 -12.75
C THR A 69 -4.96 1.75 -13.22
N LEU A 70 -4.80 2.95 -12.67
CA LEU A 70 -5.49 4.15 -13.15
C LEU A 70 -4.69 4.74 -14.33
N LYS A 71 -5.34 4.94 -15.48
CA LYS A 71 -4.65 5.38 -16.71
C LYS A 71 -3.88 6.70 -16.55
N TYR A 72 -4.42 7.64 -15.78
CA TYR A 72 -3.87 8.98 -15.54
C TYR A 72 -2.97 9.07 -14.30
N LEU A 73 -3.06 8.09 -13.40
CA LEU A 73 -2.24 8.03 -12.19
C LEU A 73 -1.76 6.59 -11.94
N PRO A 74 -0.90 6.02 -12.82
CA PRO A 74 -0.39 4.67 -12.62
C PRO A 74 0.42 4.55 -11.33
N HIS A 75 0.44 3.37 -10.72
CA HIS A 75 1.19 3.11 -9.47
C HIS A 75 2.65 3.58 -9.54
N ARG A 76 3.35 3.30 -10.65
CA ARG A 76 4.75 3.75 -10.88
C ARG A 76 4.92 5.27 -10.78
N MET A 77 3.93 6.04 -11.22
CA MET A 77 3.96 7.49 -11.19
C MET A 77 3.76 8.02 -9.77
N VAL A 78 2.89 7.39 -8.98
CA VAL A 78 2.73 7.70 -7.56
C VAL A 78 4.07 7.50 -6.83
N VAL A 79 4.68 6.32 -6.99
CA VAL A 79 5.98 6.00 -6.37
C VAL A 79 7.09 6.96 -6.82
N ALA A 80 7.16 7.29 -8.11
CA ALA A 80 8.13 8.26 -8.63
C ALA A 80 7.93 9.65 -8.00
N ARG A 81 6.68 10.11 -7.87
CA ARG A 81 6.36 11.40 -7.24
C ARG A 81 6.73 11.40 -5.76
N VAL A 82 6.45 10.32 -5.03
CA VAL A 82 6.86 10.15 -3.62
C VAL A 82 8.36 10.34 -3.47
N LYS A 83 9.15 9.61 -4.26
CA LYS A 83 10.62 9.71 -4.24
C LYS A 83 11.10 11.12 -4.58
N ALA A 84 10.51 11.76 -5.59
CA ALA A 84 10.86 13.12 -5.99
C ALA A 84 10.57 14.14 -4.87
N LEU A 85 9.40 14.07 -4.24
CA LEU A 85 9.02 14.95 -3.13
C LEU A 85 9.97 14.81 -1.94
N LEU A 86 10.28 13.58 -1.53
CA LEU A 86 11.14 13.33 -0.37
C LEU A 86 12.61 13.74 -0.62
N ARG A 87 13.09 13.71 -1.87
CA ARG A 87 14.41 14.27 -2.23
C ARG A 87 14.53 15.78 -1.98
N THR A 88 13.41 16.51 -1.97
CA THR A 88 13.39 17.97 -1.69
C THR A 88 13.32 18.31 -0.20
N THR A 89 13.26 17.30 0.67
CA THR A 89 13.25 17.47 2.12
C THR A 89 14.64 17.19 2.68
N LYS A 90 15.00 17.86 3.78
CA LYS A 90 16.33 17.73 4.39
C LYS A 90 16.18 17.26 5.83
N LEU A 91 17.12 16.42 6.29
CA LEU A 91 17.29 16.25 7.73
C LEU A 91 17.79 17.60 8.29
N LYS A 92 17.24 18.02 9.43
CA LYS A 92 17.52 19.32 10.04
C LYS A 92 17.95 19.16 11.49
N GLU A 93 18.67 20.17 11.96
CA GLU A 93 19.03 20.37 13.36
C GLU A 93 18.52 21.77 13.78
N PRO A 94 17.60 21.89 14.75
CA PRO A 94 16.91 20.81 15.47
C PRO A 94 16.03 19.95 14.56
N PHE A 95 15.73 18.72 15.00
CA PHE A 95 14.97 17.74 14.21
C PHE A 95 13.59 18.26 13.77
N GLU A 96 13.38 18.34 12.45
CA GLU A 96 12.07 18.58 11.83
C GLU A 96 11.66 17.35 10.99
N PRO A 97 10.55 16.68 11.32
CA PRO A 97 10.17 15.44 10.65
C PRO A 97 9.81 15.67 9.18
N ARG A 98 10.30 14.77 8.32
CA ARG A 98 9.92 14.67 6.91
C ARG A 98 8.59 13.96 6.77
N VAL A 99 7.52 14.71 6.54
CA VAL A 99 6.17 14.16 6.43
C VAL A 99 5.71 14.14 4.98
N LEU A 100 5.28 12.98 4.52
CA LEU A 100 4.58 12.85 3.25
C LEU A 100 3.08 12.72 3.48
N ILE A 101 2.31 13.58 2.83
CA ILE A 101 0.85 13.55 2.83
C ILE A 101 0.33 12.89 1.55
N PHE A 102 -0.52 11.88 1.69
CA PHE A 102 -1.42 11.42 0.63
C PHE A 102 -2.80 12.04 0.84
N ALA A 103 -3.21 12.95 -0.03
CA ALA A 103 -4.50 13.64 0.08
C ALA A 103 -5.48 13.17 -0.99
N CYS A 104 -6.74 12.94 -0.60
CA CYS A 104 -7.83 12.75 -1.55
C CYS A 104 -8.05 14.05 -2.32
N ASP A 105 -8.05 14.01 -3.66
CA ASP A 105 -8.21 15.21 -4.46
C ASP A 105 -9.56 15.89 -4.20
N TRP A 106 -10.63 15.12 -4.00
CA TRP A 106 -11.95 15.67 -3.65
C TRP A 106 -11.98 16.34 -2.27
N ALA A 107 -11.43 15.66 -1.25
CA ALA A 107 -11.32 16.26 0.08
C ALA A 107 -10.47 17.53 0.02
N SER A 108 -9.39 17.50 -0.76
CA SER A 108 -8.47 18.62 -0.91
C SER A 108 -9.11 19.86 -1.54
N ARG A 109 -10.09 19.67 -2.44
CA ARG A 109 -10.82 20.76 -3.07
C ARG A 109 -11.96 21.32 -2.21
N ARG A 110 -12.38 20.60 -1.16
CA ARG A 110 -13.64 20.86 -0.44
C ARG A 110 -13.50 21.02 1.07
N GLY A 111 -12.28 20.96 1.62
CA GLY A 111 -12.05 21.22 3.04
C GLY A 111 -10.61 20.96 3.49
N VAL A 112 -9.92 19.99 2.89
CA VAL A 112 -8.52 19.66 3.18
C VAL A 112 -7.58 20.49 2.31
N ASP A 113 -7.67 21.81 2.42
CA ASP A 113 -6.84 22.72 1.62
C ASP A 113 -5.36 22.54 1.98
N LEU A 114 -4.58 22.00 1.04
CA LEU A 114 -3.16 21.75 1.21
C LEU A 114 -2.35 23.06 1.38
N SER A 115 -2.90 24.22 0.99
CA SER A 115 -2.28 25.51 1.27
C SER A 115 -2.18 25.80 2.78
N LEU A 116 -3.01 25.13 3.60
CA LEU A 116 -3.03 25.28 5.06
C LEU A 116 -1.87 24.56 5.74
N ILE A 117 -1.09 23.74 5.02
CA ILE A 117 0.14 23.12 5.55
C ILE A 117 1.08 24.21 6.11
N ARG A 118 1.11 25.40 5.51
CA ARG A 118 1.92 26.54 6.00
C ARG A 118 1.54 27.03 7.41
N LYS A 119 0.35 26.68 7.90
CA LYS A 119 -0.11 27.01 9.25
C LYS A 119 0.36 25.99 10.29
N VAL A 120 0.85 24.82 9.86
CA VAL A 120 1.40 23.82 10.77
C VAL A 120 2.80 24.28 11.24
N PRO A 121 3.09 24.22 12.55
CA PRO A 121 4.40 24.58 13.07
C PRO A 121 5.53 23.77 12.41
N MET A 122 6.59 24.44 11.99
CA MET A 122 7.77 23.82 11.34
C MET A 122 7.40 22.94 10.13
N SER A 123 6.49 23.42 9.28
CA SER A 123 5.95 22.68 8.14
C SER A 123 6.88 22.56 6.93
N SER A 124 8.11 23.05 7.02
CA SER A 124 9.01 23.17 5.87
C SER A 124 9.43 21.82 5.25
N ASN A 125 9.36 20.74 6.03
CA ASN A 125 9.65 19.36 5.62
C ASN A 125 8.38 18.54 5.31
N ILE A 126 7.21 19.19 5.24
CA ILE A 126 5.96 18.55 4.84
C ILE A 126 5.81 18.65 3.32
N ARG A 127 5.51 17.53 2.67
CA ARG A 127 5.21 17.44 1.24
C ARG A 127 3.89 16.71 1.06
N ALA A 128 3.14 17.09 0.03
CA ALA A 128 1.86 16.47 -0.27
C ALA A 128 1.81 15.98 -1.72
N THR A 129 1.19 14.83 -1.91
CA THR A 129 0.74 14.36 -3.22
C THR A 129 -0.74 14.01 -3.15
N LYS A 130 -1.44 14.29 -4.25
CA LYS A 130 -2.84 13.91 -4.40
C LYS A 130 -2.98 12.52 -4.99
N LEU A 131 -3.88 11.74 -4.41
CA LEU A 131 -4.53 10.59 -5.02
C LEU A 131 -5.95 11.01 -5.40
N THR A 132 -6.54 10.36 -6.40
CA THR A 132 -7.91 10.67 -6.83
C THR A 132 -8.91 10.49 -5.70
N CYS A 133 -8.75 9.40 -4.97
CA CYS A 133 -9.49 9.07 -3.78
C CYS A 133 -8.53 8.39 -2.80
N MET A 134 -8.87 8.40 -1.51
CA MET A 134 -8.25 7.49 -0.55
C MET A 134 -8.46 6.02 -0.91
N GLY A 135 -9.51 5.68 -1.66
CA GLY A 135 -9.69 4.34 -2.24
C GLY A 135 -8.48 3.86 -3.06
N ALA A 136 -7.72 4.77 -3.68
CA ALA A 136 -6.49 4.45 -4.42
C ALA A 136 -5.25 4.29 -3.52
N LEU A 137 -5.35 4.50 -2.21
CA LEU A 137 -4.24 4.31 -1.28
C LEU A 137 -3.92 2.82 -1.16
N ASP A 138 -2.82 2.42 -1.81
CA ASP A 138 -2.22 1.10 -1.69
C ASP A 138 -1.25 1.11 -0.49
N PRO A 139 -1.30 0.11 0.42
CA PRO A 139 -0.30 -0.05 1.49
C PRO A 139 1.16 0.04 1.02
N ILE A 140 1.45 -0.40 -0.22
CA ILE A 140 2.79 -0.31 -0.80
C ILE A 140 3.28 1.14 -0.84
N PHE A 141 2.40 2.12 -1.11
CA PHE A 141 2.78 3.53 -1.19
C PHE A 141 3.28 4.09 0.15
N VAL A 142 2.69 3.63 1.26
CA VAL A 142 3.13 4.04 2.60
C VAL A 142 4.51 3.46 2.89
N VAL A 143 4.72 2.18 2.59
CA VAL A 143 6.01 1.51 2.79
C VAL A 143 7.10 2.12 1.92
N ASP A 144 6.81 2.40 0.64
CA ASP A 144 7.75 3.06 -0.27
C ASP A 144 8.08 4.49 0.17
N ALA A 145 7.15 5.22 0.79
CA ALA A 145 7.41 6.53 1.36
C ALA A 145 8.38 6.46 2.56
N ILE A 146 8.17 5.51 3.48
CA ILE A 146 9.11 5.29 4.60
C ILE A 146 10.49 4.86 4.07
N LEU A 147 10.54 3.92 3.11
CA LEU A 147 11.79 3.50 2.45
C LEU A 147 12.51 4.66 1.73
N ALA A 148 11.77 5.66 1.26
CA ALA A 148 12.31 6.86 0.64
C ALA A 148 12.72 7.95 1.66
N GLY A 149 12.63 7.66 2.96
CA GLY A 149 13.12 8.52 4.04
C GLY A 149 12.07 9.40 4.71
N ALA A 150 10.77 9.12 4.54
CA ALA A 150 9.75 9.79 5.35
C ALA A 150 9.87 9.39 6.84
N ASP A 151 9.79 10.39 7.72
CA ASP A 151 9.67 10.20 9.17
C ASP A 151 8.26 9.82 9.59
N GLY A 152 7.27 10.19 8.76
CA GLY A 152 5.90 9.74 8.87
C GLY A 152 5.08 9.99 7.62
N VAL A 153 4.00 9.22 7.48
CA VAL A 153 3.06 9.28 6.36
C VAL A 153 1.68 9.60 6.89
N PHE A 154 1.08 10.67 6.35
CA PHE A 154 -0.25 11.14 6.73
C PHE A 154 -1.20 10.97 5.54
N ALA A 155 -2.23 10.16 5.68
CA ALA A 155 -3.25 9.98 4.66
C ALA A 155 -4.54 10.70 5.08
N VAL A 156 -5.15 11.46 4.17
CA VAL A 156 -6.34 12.25 4.48
C VAL A 156 -7.41 12.15 3.39
N GLY A 157 -8.66 11.88 3.80
CA GLY A 157 -9.81 11.75 2.91
C GLY A 157 -11.14 12.19 3.54
N CYS A 158 -12.24 11.94 2.83
CA CYS A 158 -13.59 12.25 3.31
C CYS A 158 -14.13 11.16 4.24
N ALA A 159 -14.80 11.55 5.32
CA ALA A 159 -15.49 10.64 6.24
C ALA A 159 -16.89 10.24 5.77
N GLY A 160 -17.40 9.12 6.29
CA GLY A 160 -18.79 8.70 6.17
C GLY A 160 -19.40 8.87 4.78
N GLU A 161 -20.58 9.49 4.76
CA GLU A 161 -21.39 9.76 3.56
C GLU A 161 -20.83 10.90 2.68
N ASP A 162 -19.94 11.74 3.21
CA ASP A 162 -19.23 12.77 2.43
C ASP A 162 -18.25 12.17 1.40
N CYS A 163 -18.10 10.85 1.38
CA CYS A 163 -17.29 10.15 0.40
C CYS A 163 -17.84 10.34 -1.02
N ASN A 164 -17.11 11.10 -1.84
CA ASN A 164 -17.43 11.30 -3.25
C ASN A 164 -17.57 10.00 -4.06
N PHE A 165 -16.95 8.90 -3.60
CA PHE A 165 -16.90 7.63 -4.30
C PHE A 165 -17.58 6.47 -3.56
N LEU A 166 -18.76 6.73 -2.98
CA LEU A 166 -19.71 5.71 -2.49
C LEU A 166 -19.04 4.67 -1.57
N GLY A 167 -18.51 5.09 -0.42
CA GLY A 167 -17.94 4.14 0.56
C GLY A 167 -16.52 3.66 0.28
N SER A 168 -15.80 4.27 -0.67
CA SER A 168 -14.37 3.99 -0.92
C SER A 168 -13.48 4.26 0.32
N ASN A 169 -13.94 5.11 1.23
CA ASN A 169 -13.31 5.38 2.52
C ASN A 169 -13.32 4.15 3.45
N LEU A 170 -14.41 3.37 3.51
CA LEU A 170 -14.51 2.16 4.34
C LEU A 170 -13.47 1.10 3.96
N VAL A 171 -13.25 0.91 2.65
CA VAL A 171 -12.22 0.00 2.15
C VAL A 171 -10.82 0.50 2.52
N THR A 172 -10.63 1.82 2.59
CA THR A 172 -9.35 2.41 2.97
C THR A 172 -9.07 2.27 4.46
N GLU A 173 -10.08 2.52 5.30
CA GLU A 173 -10.00 2.35 6.74
C GLU A 173 -9.67 0.90 7.13
N ALA A 174 -10.33 -0.08 6.50
CA ALA A 174 -10.03 -1.50 6.70
C ALA A 174 -8.57 -1.84 6.37
N LYS A 175 -8.00 -1.27 5.31
CA LYS A 175 -6.58 -1.48 4.97
C LYS A 175 -5.62 -0.74 5.91
N ALA A 176 -5.98 0.45 6.38
CA ALA A 176 -5.12 1.31 7.18
C ALA A 176 -4.66 0.66 8.50
N LYS A 177 -5.52 -0.13 9.15
CA LYS A 177 -5.15 -0.86 10.38
C LYS A 177 -3.99 -1.84 10.17
N TRP A 178 -3.91 -2.47 8.99
CA TRP A 178 -2.85 -3.41 8.66
C TRP A 178 -1.52 -2.72 8.36
N ILE A 179 -1.56 -1.47 7.87
CA ILE A 179 -0.35 -0.70 7.59
C ILE A 179 0.46 -0.46 8.86
N ALA A 180 -0.19 -0.04 9.96
CA ALA A 180 0.49 0.14 11.24
C ALA A 180 1.14 -1.17 11.71
N ARG A 181 0.42 -2.30 11.63
CA ARG A 181 0.95 -3.61 12.00
C ARG A 181 2.15 -4.05 11.15
N LEU A 182 2.12 -3.78 9.85
CA LEU A 182 3.22 -4.07 8.93
C LEU A 182 4.47 -3.25 9.27
N LEU A 183 4.30 -1.98 9.61
CA LEU A 183 5.41 -1.12 10.05
C LEU A 183 6.04 -1.65 11.34
N GLU A 184 5.22 -2.01 12.34
CA GLU A 184 5.71 -2.57 13.61
C GLU A 184 6.53 -3.84 13.41
N MET A 185 6.08 -4.73 12.52
CA MET A 185 6.83 -5.95 12.19
C MET A 185 8.19 -5.66 11.55
N ALA A 186 8.32 -4.53 10.85
CA ALA A 186 9.58 -4.08 10.30
C ALA A 186 10.47 -3.34 11.32
N GLY A 187 10.00 -3.12 12.55
CA GLY A 187 10.69 -2.32 13.57
C GLY A 187 10.50 -0.82 13.40
N ILE A 188 9.43 -0.40 12.73
CA ILE A 188 9.00 1.00 12.62
C ILE A 188 7.78 1.20 13.53
N GLU A 189 7.76 2.27 14.29
CA GLU A 189 6.64 2.62 15.16
C GLU A 189 5.37 2.82 14.33
N GLY A 190 4.30 2.08 14.63
CA GLY A 190 3.02 2.17 13.89
C GLY A 190 2.44 3.59 13.89
N ALA A 191 2.76 4.39 14.91
CA ALA A 191 2.42 5.81 15.02
C ALA A 191 3.02 6.71 13.92
N ARG A 192 3.99 6.22 13.12
CA ARG A 192 4.52 6.95 11.96
C ARG A 192 3.59 6.90 10.74
N PHE A 193 2.47 6.19 10.82
CA PHE A 193 1.40 6.27 9.84
C PHE A 193 0.09 6.71 10.51
N LYS A 194 -0.61 7.66 9.87
CA LYS A 194 -1.94 8.08 10.31
C LYS A 194 -2.85 8.24 9.10
N LEU A 195 -3.99 7.53 9.11
CA LEU A 195 -5.13 7.83 8.27
C LEU A 195 -6.09 8.72 9.07
N ILE A 196 -6.54 9.82 8.49
CA ILE A 196 -7.65 10.60 9.00
C ILE A 196 -8.72 10.75 7.91
N LEU A 197 -9.97 10.49 8.28
CA LEU A 197 -11.13 10.73 7.44
C LEU A 197 -11.92 11.86 8.08
N LEU A 198 -12.11 12.95 7.36
CA LEU A 198 -12.73 14.17 7.89
C LEU A 198 -14.08 14.41 7.23
N PRO A 199 -15.13 14.70 8.01
CA PRO A 199 -16.37 15.29 7.47
C PRO A 199 -16.05 16.63 6.80
N LEU A 200 -16.68 16.95 5.67
CA LEU A 200 -16.31 18.11 4.86
C LEU A 200 -16.50 19.44 5.59
N MET A 201 -17.53 19.53 6.45
CA MET A 201 -17.83 20.75 7.20
C MET A 201 -16.75 21.09 8.24
N GLU A 202 -16.11 20.08 8.83
CA GLU A 202 -15.06 20.25 9.85
C GLU A 202 -13.65 20.16 9.27
N ALA A 203 -13.52 19.71 8.01
CA ALA A 203 -12.24 19.31 7.42
C ALA A 203 -11.19 20.42 7.42
N ARG A 204 -11.61 21.69 7.29
CA ARG A 204 -10.68 22.83 7.24
C ARG A 204 -9.94 23.05 8.55
N GLU A 205 -10.66 23.06 9.65
CA GLU A 205 -10.11 23.31 10.99
C GLU A 205 -9.34 22.08 11.46
N ARG A 206 -10.02 20.91 11.40
CA ARG A 206 -9.44 19.65 11.87
C ARG A 206 -8.20 19.22 11.09
N PHE A 207 -8.08 19.53 9.79
CA PHE A 207 -6.89 19.14 9.04
C PHE A 207 -5.60 19.72 9.63
N VAL A 208 -5.61 21.01 10.00
CA VAL A 208 -4.41 21.66 10.56
C VAL A 208 -4.09 21.10 11.94
N ASP A 209 -5.11 20.88 12.77
CA ASP A 209 -4.94 20.36 14.13
C ASP A 209 -4.42 18.92 14.13
N GLU A 210 -5.02 18.06 13.29
CA GLU A 210 -4.64 16.65 13.17
C GLU A 210 -3.23 16.48 12.62
N LEU A 211 -2.83 17.33 11.66
CA LEU A 211 -1.48 17.35 11.10
C LEU A 211 -0.47 17.95 12.08
N SER A 212 -0.85 18.96 12.86
CA SER A 212 0.00 19.53 13.93
C SER A 212 0.23 18.53 15.06
N SER A 213 -0.82 17.84 15.51
CA SER A 213 -0.72 16.74 16.47
C SER A 213 0.18 15.62 15.96
N PHE A 214 0.00 15.20 14.70
CA PHE A 214 0.83 14.16 14.09
C PHE A 214 2.31 14.58 14.00
N THR A 215 2.59 15.79 13.54
CA THR A 215 3.98 16.29 13.46
C THR A 215 4.63 16.43 14.84
N SER A 216 3.88 16.85 15.87
CA SER A 216 4.36 16.87 17.25
C SER A 216 4.77 15.49 17.74
N ARG A 217 3.91 14.48 17.54
CA ARG A 217 4.21 13.10 17.91
C ARG A 217 5.44 12.56 17.19
N LEU A 218 5.64 12.92 15.92
CA LEU A 218 6.86 12.53 15.19
C LEU A 218 8.12 13.18 15.76
N ARG A 219 8.04 14.43 16.26
CA ARG A 219 9.18 15.07 16.94
C ARG A 219 9.56 14.33 18.22
N GLU A 220 8.57 13.90 19.00
CA GLU A 220 8.79 13.09 20.21
C GLU A 220 9.44 11.74 19.89
N LEU A 221 9.05 11.10 18.77
CA LEU A 221 9.67 9.86 18.30
C LEU A 221 11.07 10.06 17.69
N GLY A 222 11.42 11.28 17.32
CA GLY A 222 12.64 11.59 16.59
C GLY A 222 12.70 10.99 15.18
N PRO A 223 13.88 11.05 14.52
CA PRO A 223 14.05 10.58 13.16
C PRO A 223 13.79 9.07 13.05
N SER A 224 13.04 8.68 12.02
CA SER A 224 12.82 7.29 11.64
C SER A 224 14.15 6.55 11.48
N PRO A 225 14.24 5.26 11.86
CA PRO A 225 15.44 4.45 11.63
C PRO A 225 15.96 4.47 10.18
N ILE A 226 15.11 4.78 9.20
CA ILE A 226 15.47 4.88 7.77
C ILE A 226 15.92 6.30 7.37
N SER A 227 15.51 7.31 8.11
CA SER A 227 15.65 8.71 7.74
C SER A 227 16.92 9.37 8.31
N ARG A 228 17.60 8.71 9.25
CA ARG A 228 18.84 9.17 9.90
C ARG A 228 20.02 9.23 8.91
N PRO A 229 21.10 9.97 9.22
CA PRO A 229 22.30 10.05 8.38
C PRO A 229 22.91 8.67 8.09
N GLU A 230 22.89 7.80 9.10
CA GLU A 230 23.20 6.37 9.00
C GLU A 230 21.91 5.56 9.15
N PRO A 231 21.28 5.13 8.04
CA PRO A 231 20.05 4.35 8.08
C PRO A 231 20.28 2.95 8.65
N ASP A 232 19.36 2.48 9.49
CA ASP A 232 19.35 1.10 9.98
C ASP A 232 19.05 0.13 8.82
N LEU A 233 20.10 -0.58 8.39
CA LEU A 233 20.02 -1.53 7.29
C LEU A 233 19.15 -2.76 7.61
N ASN A 234 19.03 -3.14 8.89
CA ASN A 234 18.17 -4.25 9.30
C ASN A 234 16.70 -3.85 9.21
N VAL A 235 16.33 -2.65 9.69
CA VAL A 235 14.98 -2.10 9.51
C VAL A 235 14.66 -1.94 8.02
N ARG A 236 15.63 -1.47 7.21
CA ARG A 236 15.46 -1.35 5.76
C ARG A 236 15.15 -2.69 5.09
N ARG A 237 15.92 -3.74 5.39
CA ARG A 237 15.69 -5.10 4.88
C ARG A 237 14.30 -5.62 5.28
N ARG A 238 13.87 -5.36 6.51
CA ARG A 238 12.53 -5.73 6.98
C ARG A 238 11.41 -4.97 6.26
N LEU A 239 11.57 -3.68 6.01
CA LEU A 239 10.62 -2.90 5.20
C LEU A 239 10.57 -3.38 3.74
N GLU A 240 11.70 -3.78 3.16
CA GLU A 240 11.74 -4.41 1.83
C GLU A 240 10.98 -5.74 1.83
N ALA A 241 11.09 -6.53 2.89
CA ALA A 241 10.31 -7.76 3.07
C ALA A 241 8.80 -7.47 3.20
N VAL A 242 8.41 -6.46 3.97
CA VAL A 242 7.02 -5.97 4.05
C VAL A 242 6.50 -5.59 2.65
N ARG A 243 7.27 -4.79 1.90
CA ARG A 243 6.89 -4.37 0.55
C ARG A 243 6.71 -5.56 -0.39
N LYS A 244 7.60 -6.56 -0.31
CA LYS A 244 7.50 -7.78 -1.10
C LYS A 244 6.29 -8.62 -0.69
N ALA A 245 6.03 -8.78 0.61
CA ALA A 245 4.84 -9.47 1.12
C ALA A 245 3.54 -8.83 0.65
N LEU A 246 3.48 -7.49 0.65
CA LEU A 246 2.36 -6.69 0.11
C LEU A 246 2.16 -6.83 -1.40
N SER A 247 3.10 -7.45 -2.11
CA SER A 247 2.97 -7.78 -3.54
C SER A 247 2.51 -9.23 -3.77
N ILE A 248 2.39 -10.04 -2.71
CA ILE A 248 1.97 -11.44 -2.81
C ILE A 248 0.44 -11.52 -2.87
N PHE A 249 -0.05 -12.26 -3.87
CA PHE A 249 -1.47 -12.45 -4.16
C PHE A 249 -2.30 -12.80 -2.92
N ARG A 250 -1.87 -13.80 -2.13
CA ARG A 250 -2.61 -14.26 -0.95
C ARG A 250 -2.88 -13.14 0.06
N LEU A 251 -1.84 -12.37 0.41
CA LEU A 251 -1.98 -11.30 1.38
C LEU A 251 -2.86 -10.17 0.83
N ARG A 252 -2.61 -9.74 -0.42
CA ARG A 252 -3.40 -8.69 -1.06
C ARG A 252 -4.88 -9.06 -1.20
N LEU A 253 -5.19 -10.31 -1.53
CA LEU A 253 -6.55 -10.82 -1.62
C LEU A 253 -7.26 -10.67 -0.28
N LEU A 254 -6.64 -11.12 0.81
CA LEU A 254 -7.20 -11.08 2.15
C LEU A 254 -7.42 -9.64 2.64
N LEU A 255 -6.43 -8.76 2.44
CA LEU A 255 -6.56 -7.33 2.78
C LEU A 255 -7.65 -6.63 1.95
N GLY A 256 -7.78 -7.01 0.67
CA GLY A 256 -8.73 -6.40 -0.24
C GLY A 256 -10.18 -6.89 -0.07
N CYS A 257 -10.38 -8.13 0.41
CA CYS A 257 -11.72 -8.69 0.62
C CYS A 257 -12.26 -8.47 2.03
N GLU A 258 -11.44 -8.01 2.98
CA GLU A 258 -11.82 -7.90 4.39
C GLU A 258 -13.12 -7.11 4.60
N SER A 259 -13.15 -5.87 4.12
CA SER A 259 -14.32 -5.00 4.24
C SER A 259 -15.56 -5.63 3.59
N TYR A 260 -15.40 -6.27 2.43
CA TYR A 260 -16.49 -6.95 1.74
C TYR A 260 -17.04 -8.14 2.55
N LEU A 261 -16.16 -9.00 3.08
CA LEU A 261 -16.57 -10.19 3.83
C LEU A 261 -17.27 -9.83 5.15
N LEU A 262 -16.82 -8.78 5.84
CA LEU A 262 -17.46 -8.34 7.09
C LEU A 262 -18.83 -7.71 6.85
N ASN A 263 -18.98 -6.93 5.77
CA ASN A 263 -20.21 -6.18 5.51
C ASN A 263 -21.26 -7.00 4.73
N THR A 264 -20.83 -7.75 3.72
CA THR A 264 -21.72 -8.47 2.79
C THR A 264 -21.75 -9.97 3.03
N GLY A 265 -20.63 -10.58 3.44
CA GLY A 265 -20.50 -12.03 3.61
C GLY A 265 -19.92 -12.73 2.37
N ASN A 266 -19.74 -14.04 2.49
CA ASN A 266 -19.26 -14.91 1.41
C ASN A 266 -20.38 -15.22 0.39
N VAL A 267 -20.09 -16.07 -0.59
CA VAL A 267 -21.06 -16.46 -1.63
C VAL A 267 -22.26 -17.25 -1.10
N TYR A 268 -22.18 -17.77 0.13
CA TYR A 268 -23.25 -18.48 0.83
C TYR A 268 -24.04 -17.58 1.79
N GLY A 269 -23.74 -16.27 1.81
CA GLY A 269 -24.39 -15.32 2.71
C GLY A 269 -23.84 -15.34 4.14
N GLU A 270 -22.76 -16.08 4.40
CA GLU A 270 -22.18 -16.21 5.74
C GLU A 270 -21.17 -15.09 5.99
N LYS A 271 -21.20 -14.53 7.20
CA LYS A 271 -20.21 -13.56 7.66
C LYS A 271 -19.22 -14.25 8.59
N PRO A 272 -17.91 -13.94 8.49
CA PRO A 272 -16.93 -14.42 9.45
C PRO A 272 -17.31 -14.01 10.88
N LYS A 273 -16.98 -14.85 11.86
CA LYS A 273 -17.18 -14.48 13.26
C LYS A 273 -16.30 -13.29 13.64
N PRO A 274 -16.68 -12.50 14.67
CA PRO A 274 -15.84 -11.41 15.16
C PRO A 274 -14.40 -11.90 15.44
N GLY A 275 -13.42 -11.21 14.87
CA GLY A 275 -11.98 -11.51 15.07
C GLY A 275 -11.41 -12.64 14.21
N GLU A 276 -12.21 -13.58 13.70
CA GLU A 276 -11.75 -14.73 12.92
C GLU A 276 -10.98 -14.30 11.66
N LEU A 277 -11.55 -13.37 10.90
CA LEU A 277 -10.92 -12.86 9.69
C LEU A 277 -9.62 -12.10 10.00
N GLY A 278 -9.58 -11.40 11.14
CA GLY A 278 -8.38 -10.70 11.60
C GLY A 278 -7.25 -11.68 11.93
N LEU A 279 -7.55 -12.80 12.60
CA LEU A 279 -6.57 -13.85 12.87
C LEU A 279 -6.04 -14.45 11.57
N LEU A 280 -6.92 -14.78 10.62
CA LEU A 280 -6.53 -15.32 9.32
C LEU A 280 -5.61 -14.36 8.55
N ILE A 281 -5.95 -13.06 8.53
CA ILE A 281 -5.11 -12.04 7.89
C ILE A 281 -3.77 -11.93 8.62
N GLY A 282 -3.77 -11.91 9.96
CA GLY A 282 -2.56 -11.85 10.77
C GLY A 282 -1.60 -13.01 10.49
N ASP A 283 -2.10 -14.24 10.44
CA ASP A 283 -1.33 -15.43 10.12
C ASP A 283 -0.76 -15.38 8.70
N ALA A 284 -1.58 -14.97 7.72
CA ALA A 284 -1.12 -14.79 6.35
C ALA A 284 -0.04 -13.72 6.25
N LEU A 285 -0.20 -12.61 6.97
CA LEU A 285 0.73 -11.49 7.01
C LEU A 285 2.09 -11.92 7.57
N ILE A 286 2.11 -12.57 8.73
CA ILE A 286 3.35 -13.12 9.32
C ILE A 286 4.02 -14.10 8.35
N ALA A 287 3.24 -15.04 7.80
CA ALA A 287 3.79 -16.08 6.95
C ALA A 287 4.35 -15.52 5.62
N GLU A 288 3.67 -14.58 4.97
CA GLU A 288 4.19 -13.95 3.74
C GLU A 288 5.36 -12.98 4.03
N TYR A 289 5.38 -12.32 5.19
CA TYR A 289 6.52 -11.51 5.64
C TYR A 289 7.78 -12.36 5.84
N GLU A 290 7.68 -13.47 6.55
CA GLU A 290 8.83 -14.38 6.78
C GLU A 290 9.32 -15.01 5.47
N ARG A 291 8.41 -15.41 4.60
CA ARG A 291 8.77 -15.87 3.24
C ARG A 291 9.49 -14.79 2.45
N ALA A 292 9.03 -13.54 2.52
CA ALA A 292 9.69 -12.43 1.85
C ALA A 292 11.10 -12.18 2.40
N GLN A 293 11.31 -12.27 3.71
CA GLN A 293 12.65 -12.19 4.32
C GLN A 293 13.57 -13.31 3.82
N ILE A 294 13.06 -14.55 3.79
CA ILE A 294 13.81 -15.71 3.26
C ILE A 294 14.18 -15.50 1.80
N LEU A 295 13.23 -15.08 0.96
CA LEU A 295 13.50 -14.80 -0.45
C LEU A 295 14.61 -13.75 -0.62
N LEU A 296 14.53 -12.64 0.11
CA LEU A 296 15.53 -11.57 0.08
C LEU A 296 16.92 -12.03 0.56
N ALA A 297 16.97 -12.91 1.56
CA ALA A 297 18.22 -13.50 2.04
C ALA A 297 18.82 -14.53 1.06
N LEU A 298 17.98 -15.18 0.25
CA LEU A 298 18.33 -16.20 -0.74
C LEU A 298 18.78 -15.64 -2.11
N LYS A 299 19.16 -14.36 -2.19
CA LYS A 299 19.89 -13.81 -3.34
C LYS A 299 21.20 -14.57 -3.59
N GLU A 300 21.78 -15.09 -2.51
CA GLU A 300 22.92 -15.99 -2.53
C GLU A 300 22.51 -17.37 -2.00
N PRO A 301 23.13 -18.47 -2.49
CA PRO A 301 22.91 -19.81 -1.99
C PRO A 301 23.12 -19.93 -0.47
N LYS A 302 22.09 -20.34 0.28
CA LYS A 302 22.18 -20.56 1.74
C LYS A 302 21.44 -21.81 2.19
N SER A 303 21.96 -22.45 3.23
CA SER A 303 21.27 -23.52 3.96
C SER A 303 20.19 -22.97 4.90
N VAL A 304 19.28 -23.85 5.34
CA VAL A 304 18.30 -23.52 6.39
C VAL A 304 18.96 -23.02 7.67
N ARG A 305 20.13 -23.58 8.04
CA ARG A 305 20.86 -23.18 9.25
C ARG A 305 21.41 -21.76 9.13
N GLN A 306 21.97 -21.41 7.97
CA GLN A 306 22.46 -20.05 7.71
C GLN A 306 21.32 -19.04 7.71
N LEU A 307 20.21 -19.36 7.03
CA LEU A 307 19.00 -18.52 7.03
C LEU A 307 18.43 -18.30 8.44
N ALA A 308 18.35 -19.36 9.24
CA ALA A 308 17.86 -19.29 10.62
C ALA A 308 18.71 -18.34 11.48
N ALA A 309 20.04 -18.46 11.38
CA ALA A 309 20.96 -17.59 12.10
C ALA A 309 20.88 -16.13 11.63
N GLU A 310 20.85 -15.88 10.32
CA GLU A 310 20.80 -14.53 9.74
C GLU A 310 19.48 -13.82 10.05
N LEU A 311 18.36 -14.53 9.98
CA LEU A 311 17.03 -13.95 10.14
C LEU A 311 16.51 -13.98 11.58
N GLY A 312 17.24 -14.60 12.52
CA GLY A 312 16.78 -14.80 13.89
C GLY A 312 15.51 -15.66 13.98
N MET A 313 15.35 -16.61 13.05
CA MET A 313 14.19 -17.50 12.98
C MET A 313 14.57 -18.92 13.41
N ARG A 314 13.63 -19.67 13.99
CA ARG A 314 13.90 -21.09 14.29
C ARG A 314 14.12 -21.91 13.00
N PRO A 315 15.07 -22.86 12.96
CA PRO A 315 15.33 -23.68 11.78
C PRO A 315 14.11 -24.44 11.23
N ASP A 316 13.24 -24.96 12.09
CA ASP A 316 12.01 -25.67 11.69
C ASP A 316 11.04 -24.74 10.95
N ARG A 317 10.95 -23.48 11.40
CA ARG A 317 10.10 -22.44 10.79
C ARG A 317 10.64 -22.01 9.44
N VAL A 318 11.96 -21.83 9.34
CA VAL A 318 12.63 -21.54 8.05
C VAL A 318 12.42 -22.69 7.08
N LEU A 319 12.65 -23.94 7.50
CA LEU A 319 12.46 -25.12 6.65
C LEU A 319 11.02 -25.20 6.11
N LYS A 320 10.01 -24.99 6.97
CA LYS A 320 8.59 -24.98 6.56
C LYS A 320 8.33 -23.95 5.44
N HIS A 321 8.88 -22.75 5.56
CA HIS A 321 8.73 -21.71 4.54
C HIS A 321 9.53 -22.00 3.27
N VAL A 322 10.76 -22.52 3.39
CA VAL A 322 11.56 -22.94 2.22
C VAL A 322 10.82 -24.01 1.43
N ILE A 323 10.25 -25.03 2.09
CA ILE A 323 9.43 -26.06 1.41
C ILE A 323 8.24 -25.43 0.68
N ALA A 324 7.51 -24.53 1.33
CA ALA A 324 6.39 -23.84 0.71
C ALA A 324 6.83 -22.98 -0.50
N LEU A 325 7.97 -22.29 -0.40
CA LEU A 325 8.54 -21.50 -1.50
C LEU A 325 9.02 -22.37 -2.66
N ARG A 326 9.57 -23.56 -2.40
CA ARG A 326 9.93 -24.55 -3.42
C ARG A 326 8.70 -25.08 -4.15
N ALA A 327 7.63 -25.41 -3.41
CA ALA A 327 6.36 -25.83 -4.01
C ALA A 327 5.75 -24.74 -4.92
N ARG A 328 6.01 -23.47 -4.60
CA ARG A 328 5.64 -22.30 -5.42
C ARG A 328 6.65 -21.96 -6.52
N ARG A 329 7.72 -22.75 -6.70
CA ARG A 329 8.83 -22.51 -7.66
C ARG A 329 9.54 -21.15 -7.48
N GLN A 330 9.53 -20.62 -6.27
CA GLN A 330 10.22 -19.37 -5.94
C GLN A 330 11.61 -19.59 -5.35
N VAL A 331 11.91 -20.82 -4.95
CA VAL A 331 13.20 -21.25 -4.40
C VAL A 331 13.55 -22.59 -5.04
N GLU A 332 14.83 -22.78 -5.36
CA GLU A 332 15.38 -24.03 -5.90
C GLU A 332 16.51 -24.57 -5.02
N LEU A 333 16.77 -25.86 -5.15
CA LEU A 333 17.92 -26.53 -4.56
C LEU A 333 19.09 -26.40 -5.54
N CYS A 334 20.16 -25.71 -5.14
CA CYS A 334 21.31 -25.43 -6.01
C CYS A 334 22.54 -26.29 -5.69
N GLY A 335 22.54 -26.99 -4.56
CA GLY A 335 23.62 -27.89 -4.17
C GLY A 335 23.43 -28.46 -2.78
N VAL A 336 24.37 -29.28 -2.34
CA VAL A 336 24.42 -29.85 -1.00
C VAL A 336 25.86 -29.76 -0.49
N VAL A 337 26.05 -29.28 0.73
CA VAL A 337 27.34 -29.26 1.42
C VAL A 337 27.25 -30.23 2.59
N GLY A 338 27.96 -31.36 2.51
CA GLY A 338 27.78 -32.49 3.43
C GLY A 338 26.35 -33.03 3.35
N THR A 339 25.58 -32.89 4.44
CA THR A 339 24.15 -33.23 4.49
C THR A 339 23.22 -32.01 4.47
N SER A 340 23.78 -30.81 4.27
CA SER A 340 23.04 -29.54 4.31
C SER A 340 22.68 -29.06 2.90
N PRO A 341 21.39 -29.06 2.51
CA PRO A 341 20.97 -28.53 1.22
C PRO A 341 21.14 -27.00 1.17
N LEU A 342 21.63 -26.48 0.04
CA LEU A 342 21.74 -25.06 -0.26
C LEU A 342 20.60 -24.63 -1.20
N TYR A 343 19.89 -23.59 -0.80
CA TYR A 343 18.76 -23.06 -1.54
C TYR A 343 19.09 -21.70 -2.15
N LYS A 344 18.45 -21.37 -3.27
CA LYS A 344 18.57 -20.05 -3.94
C LYS A 344 17.18 -19.60 -4.41
N ALA A 345 16.91 -18.30 -4.39
CA ALA A 345 15.68 -17.75 -4.95
C ALA A 345 15.70 -17.80 -6.49
N VAL A 346 14.53 -18.06 -7.10
CA VAL A 346 14.34 -18.13 -8.55
C VAL A 346 13.91 -16.76 -9.08
N GLY A 347 14.60 -16.24 -10.10
CA GLY A 347 14.30 -14.95 -10.73
C GLY A 347 14.79 -13.72 -9.94
N GLU A 348 14.39 -12.52 -10.37
CA GLU A 348 14.69 -11.28 -9.63
C GLU A 348 13.90 -11.25 -8.31
N VAL A 349 14.63 -11.04 -7.21
CA VAL A 349 14.13 -11.09 -5.82
C VAL A 349 13.66 -9.74 -5.32
#